data_AF-A0A193QKX4-F1
#
_entry.id   AF-A0A193QKX4-F1
#
_cell.length_a   1.000
_cell.length_b   1.000
_cell.length_c   1.000
_cell.angle_alpha   90.00
_cell.angle_beta   90.00
_cell.angle_gamma   90.00
#
_symmetry.space_group_name_H-M   'P 1'
#
loop_
_entity.id
_entity.type
_entity.pdbx_description
1 polymer ?
#
loop_
_entity_poly.entity_id
_entity_poly.type
_entity_poly.pdbx_seq_one_letter_code
_entity_poly.pdbx_strand_id
1 'polypeptide(L)'
;MEGLTRGFITSLLMGAIVAGIPLLLAGLGEQLSEKAGVLNIGLERMILDGAWLGFLVAWRHDSMVLGLCAGAAVGMLVAVLMAGLCL
;
A
#
# COMPACT_ATOMS: atom_id res chain seq x y z
N MET A 1 27.78 -12.64 -11.65
CA MET A 1 26.86 -11.50 -11.84
C MET A 1 25.69 -11.98 -12.68
N GLU A 2 24.79 -12.77 -12.10
CA GLU A 2 23.66 -13.42 -12.80
C GLU A 2 22.30 -12.97 -12.24
N GLY A 3 22.28 -11.94 -11.37
CA GLY A 3 21.09 -11.50 -10.65
C GLY A 3 20.08 -10.69 -11.48
N LEU A 4 20.44 -10.28 -12.70
CA LEU A 4 19.56 -9.54 -13.61
C LEU A 4 19.08 -10.42 -14.77
N THR A 5 18.70 -11.66 -14.47
CA THR A 5 18.11 -12.56 -15.47
C THR A 5 16.84 -11.92 -16.04
N ARG A 6 16.57 -12.09 -17.36
CA ARG A 6 15.38 -11.54 -18.02
C ARG A 6 14.08 -11.80 -17.24
N GLY A 7 13.94 -12.97 -16.62
CA GLY A 7 12.79 -13.35 -15.79
C GLY A 7 12.62 -12.52 -14.51
N PHE A 8 13.72 -12.09 -13.87
CA PHE A 8 13.66 -11.20 -12.72
C PHE A 8 13.15 -9.81 -13.11
N ILE A 9 13.70 -9.25 -14.20
CA ILE A 9 13.29 -7.93 -14.69
C ILE A 9 11.81 -7.92 -15.09
N THR A 10 11.33 -8.94 -15.81
CA THR A 10 9.89 -9.01 -16.17
C THR A 10 8.99 -9.14 -14.95
N SER A 11 9.37 -9.95 -13.95
CA SER A 11 8.58 -10.10 -12.73
C SER A 11 8.57 -8.82 -11.89
N LEU A 12 9.71 -8.14 -11.78
CA LEU A 12 9.83 -6.86 -11.10
C LEU A 12 8.97 -5.78 -11.76
N LEU A 13 9.06 -5.64 -13.08
CA LEU A 13 8.27 -4.66 -13.85
C LEU A 13 6.78 -4.96 -13.77
N MET A 14 6.36 -6.23 -13.89
CA MET A 14 4.95 -6.59 -13.72
C MET A 14 4.45 -6.24 -12.31
N GLY A 15 5.21 -6.61 -11.27
CA GLY A 15 4.85 -6.29 -9.88
C GLY A 15 4.73 -4.77 -9.66
N ALA A 16 5.67 -4.00 -10.21
CA ALA A 16 5.66 -2.54 -10.11
C ALA A 16 4.45 -1.91 -10.81
N ILE A 17 4.10 -2.37 -12.01
CA ILE A 17 2.94 -1.85 -12.75
C ILE A 17 1.64 -2.18 -12.01
N VAL A 18 1.48 -3.43 -11.56
CA VAL A 18 0.26 -3.87 -10.86
C VAL A 18 0.11 -3.16 -9.51
N ALA A 19 1.20 -2.99 -8.74
CA ALA A 19 1.19 -2.25 -7.49
C ALA A 19 1.03 -0.73 -7.70
N GLY A 20 1.47 -0.19 -8.84
CA GLY A 20 1.37 1.23 -9.15
C GLY A 20 -0.06 1.72 -9.40
N ILE A 21 -0.95 0.88 -9.93
CA ILE A 21 -2.36 1.25 -10.20
C ILE A 21 -3.09 1.71 -8.93
N PRO A 22 -3.13 0.95 -7.82
CA PRO A 22 -3.79 1.41 -6.60
C PRO A 22 -3.12 2.65 -5.99
N LEU A 23 -1.79 2.79 -6.09
CA LEU A 23 -1.06 3.99 -5.66
C LEU A 23 -1.48 5.24 -6.46
N LEU A 24 -1.61 5.12 -7.79
CA LEU A 24 -2.09 6.20 -8.65
C LEU A 24 -3.53 6.61 -8.30
N LEU A 25 -4.41 5.64 -8.06
CA LEU A 25 -5.79 5.91 -7.64
C LEU A 25 -5.83 6.63 -6.28
N ALA A 26 -4.98 6.22 -5.35
CA ALA A 26 -4.90 6.86 -4.05
C ALA A 26 -4.36 8.30 -4.15
N GLY A 27 -3.32 8.53 -4.96
CA GLY A 27 -2.75 9.87 -5.22
C GLY A 27 -3.71 10.81 -5.96
N LEU A 28 -4.61 10.28 -6.81
CA LEU A 28 -5.71 11.08 -7.37
C LEU A 28 -6.68 11.55 -6.28
N GLY A 29 -7.01 10.67 -5.32
CA GLY A 29 -7.84 11.03 -4.17
C GLY A 29 -7.17 12.07 -3.28
N GLU A 30 -5.86 11.95 -3.05
CA GLU A 30 -5.09 12.91 -2.28
C GLU A 30 -5.06 14.30 -2.92
N GLN A 31 -4.88 14.41 -4.24
CA GLN A 31 -4.97 15.69 -4.94
C GLN A 31 -6.34 16.38 -4.78
N LEU A 32 -7.43 15.61 -4.69
CA LEU A 32 -8.74 16.17 -4.37
C LEU A 32 -8.79 16.66 -2.91
N SER A 33 -8.21 15.91 -1.98
CA SER A 33 -8.13 16.27 -0.57
C SER A 33 -7.33 17.56 -0.36
N GLU A 34 -6.19 17.70 -1.05
CA GLU A 34 -5.35 18.90 -1.01
C GLU A 34 -6.13 20.15 -1.47
N LYS A 35 -6.97 20.01 -2.51
CA LYS A 35 -7.84 21.10 -2.97
C LYS A 35 -8.95 21.44 -1.98
N ALA A 36 -9.37 20.50 -1.15
CA ALA A 36 -10.30 20.72 -0.05
C ALA A 36 -9.63 21.31 1.20
N GLY A 37 -8.31 21.53 1.16
CA GLY A 37 -7.53 22.07 2.26
C GLY A 37 -7.10 21.03 3.28
N VAL A 38 -7.26 19.73 2.99
CA VAL A 38 -6.84 18.63 3.88
C VAL A 38 -5.66 17.89 3.27
N LEU A 39 -4.48 18.00 3.89
CA LEU A 39 -3.25 17.38 3.38
C LEU A 39 -2.90 16.11 4.18
N ASN A 40 -2.74 14.98 3.50
CA ASN A 40 -2.42 13.69 4.13
C ASN A 40 -1.07 13.10 3.66
N ILE A 41 0.03 13.72 4.07
CA ILE A 41 1.39 13.24 3.77
C ILE A 41 1.65 11.78 4.23
N GLY A 42 0.83 11.27 5.17
CA GLY A 42 0.92 9.89 5.66
C GLY A 42 0.29 8.83 4.73
N LEU A 43 -0.40 9.23 3.66
CA LEU A 43 -1.20 8.33 2.82
C LEU A 43 -0.36 7.25 2.14
N GLU A 44 0.82 7.59 1.65
CA GLU A 44 1.71 6.62 1.00
C GLU A 44 2.20 5.55 1.99
N ARG A 45 2.48 5.94 3.24
CA ARG A 45 2.82 4.99 4.32
C ARG A 45 1.64 4.14 4.74
N MET A 46 0.42 4.68 4.81
CA MET A 46 -0.79 3.89 5.11
C MET A 46 -0.96 2.69 4.17
N ILE A 47 -0.71 2.89 2.88
CA ILE A 47 -0.79 1.83 1.88
C ILE A 47 0.34 0.81 2.09
N LEU A 48 1.57 1.28 2.29
CA LEU A 48 2.74 0.42 2.48
C LEU A 48 2.67 -0.43 3.76
N ASP A 49 2.23 0.15 4.88
CA ASP A 49 2.11 -0.56 6.16
C ASP A 49 1.04 -1.66 6.08
N GLY A 50 -0.10 -1.36 5.44
CA GLY A 50 -1.15 -2.35 5.18
C GLY A 50 -0.69 -3.47 4.25
N ALA A 51 0.03 -3.13 3.18
CA ALA A 51 0.58 -4.11 2.24
C ALA A 51 1.62 -5.02 2.90
N TRP A 52 2.54 -4.45 3.70
CA TRP A 52 3.58 -5.20 4.40
C TRP A 52 3.00 -6.15 5.44
N LEU A 53 2.09 -5.69 6.32
CA LEU A 53 1.48 -6.55 7.32
C LEU A 53 0.54 -7.58 6.70
N GLY A 54 -0.20 -7.24 5.65
CA GLY A 54 -1.04 -8.19 4.93
C GLY A 54 -0.22 -9.32 4.31
N PHE A 55 0.91 -8.98 3.67
CA PHE A 55 1.85 -9.97 3.13
C PHE A 55 2.46 -10.84 4.24
N LEU A 56 2.91 -10.24 5.35
CA LEU A 56 3.51 -10.96 6.47
C LEU A 56 2.55 -12.01 7.06
N VAL A 57 1.29 -11.64 7.26
CA VAL A 57 0.27 -12.55 7.80
C VAL A 57 -0.11 -13.63 6.79
N ALA A 58 -0.27 -13.28 5.51
CA ALA A 58 -0.52 -14.27 4.46
C ALA A 58 0.61 -15.31 4.38
N TRP A 59 1.87 -14.84 4.47
CA TRP A 59 3.05 -15.72 4.42
C TRP A 59 3.20 -16.61 5.66
N ARG A 60 2.88 -16.09 6.86
CA ARG A 60 3.00 -16.87 8.11
C ARG A 60 1.89 -17.90 8.29
N HIS A 61 0.67 -17.60 7.84
CA HIS A 61 -0.51 -18.43 8.08
C HIS A 61 -0.98 -19.22 6.86
N ASP A 62 -0.28 -19.10 5.72
CA ASP A 62 -0.64 -19.73 4.44
C ASP A 62 -2.08 -19.45 3.98
N SER A 63 -2.63 -18.30 4.43
CA SER A 63 -4.04 -17.94 4.21
C SER A 63 -4.16 -16.52 3.70
N MET A 64 -4.62 -16.40 2.46
CA MET A 64 -4.77 -15.12 1.78
C MET A 64 -5.85 -14.24 2.40
N VAL A 65 -6.90 -14.86 2.96
CA VAL A 65 -8.01 -14.13 3.62
C VAL A 65 -7.54 -13.50 4.92
N LEU A 66 -6.77 -14.23 5.74
CA LEU A 66 -6.19 -13.70 6.98
C LEU A 66 -5.24 -12.54 6.69
N GLY A 67 -4.41 -12.64 5.64
CA GLY A 67 -3.56 -11.55 5.18
C GLY A 67 -4.35 -10.29 4.77
N LEU A 68 -5.41 -10.48 3.99
CA LEU A 68 -6.28 -9.36 3.57
C LEU A 68 -6.92 -8.66 4.78
N CYS A 69 -7.47 -9.43 5.74
CA CYS A 69 -8.06 -8.88 6.95
C CYS A 69 -7.04 -8.12 7.82
N ALA A 70 -5.82 -8.66 7.96
CA ALA A 70 -4.75 -8.00 8.72
C ALA A 70 -4.31 -6.69 8.06
N GLY A 71 -4.09 -6.69 6.74
CA GLY A 71 -3.75 -5.48 6.00
C GLY A 71 -4.83 -4.41 6.09
N ALA A 72 -6.11 -4.80 5.97
CA ALA A 72 -7.24 -3.89 6.14
C ALA A 72 -7.31 -3.30 7.57
N ALA A 73 -7.10 -4.13 8.60
CA ALA A 73 -7.10 -3.68 9.99
C ALA A 73 -6.00 -2.65 10.26
N VAL A 74 -4.79 -2.88 9.74
CA VAL A 74 -3.65 -1.96 9.87
C VAL A 74 -3.92 -0.66 9.13
N GLY A 75 -4.37 -0.74 7.87
CA GLY A 75 -4.70 0.43 7.08
C GLY A 75 -5.75 1.29 7.76
N MET A 76 -6.81 0.68 8.31
CA MET A 76 -7.83 1.40 9.10
C MET A 76 -7.24 2.04 10.35
N LEU A 77 -6.38 1.35 11.08
CA LEU A 77 -5.77 1.88 12.30
C LEU A 77 -4.91 3.11 12.02
N VAL A 78 -4.07 3.06 10.97
CA VAL A 78 -3.25 4.21 10.56
C VAL A 78 -4.15 5.33 9.98
N ALA A 79 -5.26 5.00 9.31
CA ALA A 79 -6.24 5.98 8.82
C ALA A 79 -6.84 6.79 9.96
N VAL A 80 -7.27 6.12 11.03
CA VAL A 80 -7.85 6.77 12.20
C VAL A 80 -6.82 7.68 12.88
N LEU A 81 -5.55 7.26 12.94
CA LEU A 81 -4.47 8.11 13.45
C LEU A 81 -4.27 9.36 12.57
N MET A 82 -4.25 9.20 11.24
CA MET A 82 -4.10 10.33 10.32
C MET A 82 -5.33 11.24 10.29
N ALA A 83 -6.53 10.74 10.53
CA ALA A 83 -7.73 11.56 10.61
C ALA A 83 -7.65 12.66 11.69
N GLY A 84 -6.89 12.43 12.76
CA GLY A 84 -6.63 13.45 13.80
C GLY A 84 -5.37 14.29 13.57
N LEU A 85 -4.49 13.88 12.65
CA LEU A 85 -3.18 14.51 12.41
C LEU A 85 -3.15 15.33 11.11
N CYS A 86 -4.02 15.03 10.15
CA CYS A 86 -4.23 15.83 8.96
C CYS A 86 -4.69 17.24 9.32
N LEU A 87 -4.03 18.24 8.72
CA LEU A 87 -4.41 19.65 8.71
C LEU A 87 -5.30 19.93 7.51
#